data_AF-A0A363NX68-F1
#
_entry.id   AF-A0A363NX68-F1
#
_cell.length_a   1.000
_cell.length_b   1.000
_cell.length_c   1.000
_cell.angle_alpha   90.00
_cell.angle_beta   90.00
_cell.angle_gamma   90.00
#
_symmetry.space_group_name_H-M   'P 1'
#
loop_
_entity.id
_entity.type
_entity.pdbx_description
1 polymer ?
#
loop_
_entity_poly.entity_id
_entity_poly.type
_entity_poly.pdbx_seq_one_letter_code
_entity_poly.pdbx_strand_id
1 'polypeptide(L)'
;MEGNSFTESERLKELKTWALRRDGKPLDGGYSDLNADRHLQVYRNEALNLMKAGAYNRGTGLFESYVERHYPQELEKLIGKLERSYDSLEKFSPDLLEEGFYNLVLGDLPLTMKGTIVVLLRVKESEFPSIYNNDQDADMRSSPNWLLKQSYGDIWVDMHQTALNNIYYPDRIL
;
A
#
# COMPACT_ATOMS: atom_id res chain seq x y z
N MET A 1 14.08 -27.94 -6.57
CA MET A 1 13.40 -26.77 -5.99
C MET A 1 12.00 -27.23 -5.63
N GLU A 2 11.74 -27.45 -4.35
CA GLU A 2 10.36 -27.72 -3.91
C GLU A 2 9.58 -26.42 -4.10
N GLY A 3 8.49 -26.48 -4.86
CA GLY A 3 7.64 -25.33 -5.06
C GLY A 3 7.10 -24.86 -3.72
N ASN A 4 7.41 -23.63 -3.34
CA ASN A 4 6.80 -22.95 -2.20
C ASN A 4 5.29 -22.86 -2.46
N SER A 5 4.51 -23.87 -2.09
CA SER A 5 3.06 -23.80 -2.14
C SER A 5 2.60 -22.92 -0.97
N PHE A 6 2.58 -21.61 -1.19
CA PHE A 6 2.05 -20.68 -0.21
C PHE A 6 0.53 -20.86 -0.13
N THR A 7 0.02 -21.32 1.01
CA THR A 7 -1.43 -21.37 1.23
C THR A 7 -1.95 -19.95 1.40
N GLU A 8 -2.75 -19.48 0.45
CA GLU A 8 -3.38 -18.16 0.51
C GLU A 8 -4.26 -18.04 1.76
N SER A 9 -4.04 -16.99 2.55
CA SER A 9 -4.90 -16.66 3.68
C SER A 9 -6.28 -16.20 3.18
N GLU A 10 -7.32 -16.37 4.01
CA GLU A 10 -8.67 -15.84 3.69
C GLU A 10 -8.64 -14.33 3.42
N ARG A 11 -7.85 -13.60 4.21
CA ARG A 11 -7.64 -12.17 3.99
C ARG A 11 -7.05 -11.86 2.61
N LEU A 12 -6.03 -12.59 2.16
CA LEU A 12 -5.43 -12.38 0.84
C LEU A 12 -6.45 -12.64 -0.27
N LYS A 13 -7.31 -13.66 -0.13
CA LYS A 13 -8.41 -13.94 -1.08
C LYS A 13 -9.44 -12.80 -1.13
N GLU A 14 -9.82 -12.25 0.03
CA GLU A 14 -10.73 -11.11 0.12
C GLU A 14 -10.16 -9.88 -0.59
N LEU A 15 -8.88 -9.56 -0.36
CA LEU A 15 -8.20 -8.44 -1.02
C LEU A 15 -8.07 -8.62 -2.53
N LYS A 16 -7.70 -9.82 -2.99
CA LYS A 16 -7.64 -10.15 -4.43
C LYS A 16 -9.00 -9.99 -5.09
N THR A 17 -10.05 -10.44 -4.42
CA THR A 17 -11.44 -10.31 -4.88
C THR A 17 -11.85 -8.85 -4.94
N TRP A 18 -11.53 -8.07 -3.91
CA TRP A 18 -11.77 -6.63 -3.89
C TRP A 18 -11.07 -5.93 -5.06
N ALA A 19 -9.79 -6.22 -5.28
CA ALA A 19 -9.01 -5.61 -6.36
C ALA A 19 -9.64 -5.89 -7.74
N LEU A 20 -10.04 -7.13 -8.01
CA LEU A 20 -10.70 -7.49 -9.27
C LEU A 20 -12.05 -6.78 -9.43
N ARG A 21 -12.87 -6.74 -8.38
CA ARG A 21 -14.18 -6.06 -8.42
C ARG A 21 -14.04 -4.57 -8.65
N ARG A 22 -13.05 -3.94 -8.02
CA ARG A 22 -12.74 -2.51 -8.21
C ARG A 22 -12.49 -2.19 -9.68
N ASP A 23 -11.76 -3.06 -10.38
CA ASP A 23 -11.42 -2.88 -11.79
C ASP A 23 -12.42 -3.48 -12.77
N GLY A 24 -13.58 -3.95 -12.29
CA GLY A 24 -14.59 -4.60 -13.13
C GLY A 24 -14.11 -5.89 -13.80
N LYS A 25 -13.06 -6.53 -13.26
CA LYS A 25 -12.50 -7.79 -13.75
C LYS A 25 -13.28 -9.00 -13.19
N PRO A 26 -13.32 -10.12 -13.93
CA PRO A 26 -13.94 -11.35 -13.43
C PRO A 26 -13.14 -11.93 -12.25
N LEU A 27 -13.81 -12.70 -11.37
CA LEU A 27 -13.23 -13.19 -10.11
C LEU A 27 -12.11 -14.22 -10.30
N ASP A 28 -12.09 -14.90 -11.44
CA ASP A 28 -11.03 -15.81 -11.90
C ASP A 28 -10.03 -15.12 -12.84
N GLY A 29 -10.16 -13.81 -13.02
CA GLY A 29 -9.28 -12.99 -13.85
C GLY A 29 -7.95 -12.64 -13.17
N GLY A 30 -7.18 -11.82 -13.87
CA GLY A 30 -5.90 -11.31 -13.38
C GLY A 30 -5.45 -10.04 -14.09
N TYR A 31 -4.18 -9.73 -13.89
CA TYR A 31 -3.51 -8.57 -14.46
C TYR A 31 -2.36 -9.06 -15.35
N SER A 32 -2.11 -8.31 -16.41
CA SER A 32 -1.05 -8.60 -17.39
C SER A 32 -0.13 -7.41 -17.63
N ASP A 33 -0.47 -6.24 -17.09
CA ASP A 33 0.34 -5.04 -17.13
C ASP A 33 0.78 -4.71 -15.70
N LEU A 34 2.10 -4.63 -15.52
CA LEU A 34 2.74 -4.37 -14.23
C LEU A 34 2.23 -3.08 -13.60
N ASN A 35 2.00 -2.04 -14.40
CA ASN A 35 1.61 -0.73 -13.88
C ASN A 35 0.17 -0.68 -13.40
N ALA A 36 -0.70 -1.50 -13.98
CA ALA A 36 -2.11 -1.62 -13.60
C ALA A 36 -2.38 -2.79 -12.63
N ASP A 37 -1.34 -3.52 -12.19
CA ASP A 37 -1.52 -4.72 -11.40
C ASP A 37 -1.83 -4.44 -9.93
N ARG A 38 -3.12 -4.45 -9.58
CA ARG A 38 -3.54 -4.33 -8.17
C ARG A 38 -3.32 -5.59 -7.36
N HIS A 39 -3.24 -6.77 -7.97
CA HIS A 39 -2.83 -7.96 -7.22
C HIS A 39 -1.40 -7.78 -6.73
N LEU A 40 -0.48 -7.27 -7.54
CA LEU A 40 0.87 -6.93 -7.08
C LEU A 40 0.85 -6.01 -5.85
N GLN A 41 0.00 -4.98 -5.84
CA GLN A 41 -0.16 -4.07 -4.69
C GLN A 41 -0.71 -4.78 -3.44
N VAL A 42 -1.67 -5.69 -3.63
CA VAL A 42 -2.24 -6.54 -2.56
C VAL A 42 -1.18 -7.46 -1.98
N TYR A 43 -0.42 -8.19 -2.81
CA TYR A 43 0.63 -9.09 -2.36
C TYR A 43 1.76 -8.32 -1.67
N ARG A 44 2.12 -7.13 -2.16
CA ARG A 44 3.09 -6.23 -1.50
C ARG A 44 2.63 -5.86 -0.09
N ASN A 45 1.40 -5.37 0.04
CA ASN A 45 0.85 -4.96 1.35
C ASN A 45 0.80 -6.14 2.33
N GLU A 46 0.31 -7.31 1.89
CA GLU A 46 0.25 -8.49 2.76
C GLU A 46 1.63 -9.01 3.14
N ALA A 47 2.60 -8.97 2.22
CA ALA A 47 3.98 -9.30 2.53
C ALA A 47 4.57 -8.36 3.59
N LEU A 48 4.42 -7.06 3.43
CA LEU A 48 4.91 -6.05 4.38
C LEU A 48 4.27 -6.21 5.77
N ASN A 49 2.96 -6.50 5.84
CA ASN A 49 2.28 -6.80 7.09
C ASN A 49 2.86 -8.04 7.78
N LEU A 50 3.10 -9.12 7.03
CA LEU A 50 3.75 -10.34 7.57
C LEU A 50 5.16 -10.04 8.07
N MET A 51 5.94 -9.26 7.31
CA MET A 51 7.30 -8.88 7.69
C MET A 51 7.31 -8.07 8.99
N LYS A 52 6.46 -7.04 9.11
CA LYS A 52 6.34 -6.22 10.33
C LYS A 52 5.75 -6.97 11.52
N ALA A 53 4.97 -8.02 11.28
CA ALA A 53 4.51 -8.94 12.32
C ALA A 53 5.58 -9.97 12.77
N GLY A 54 6.81 -9.87 12.29
CA GLY A 54 7.93 -10.76 12.65
C GLY A 54 8.07 -12.01 11.79
N ALA A 55 7.24 -12.17 10.75
CA ALA A 55 7.28 -13.29 9.82
C ALA A 55 8.00 -12.91 8.50
N TYR A 56 9.22 -12.37 8.61
CA TYR A 56 9.97 -11.79 7.47
C TYR A 56 10.04 -12.72 6.26
N ASN A 57 10.61 -13.92 6.42
CA ASN A 57 10.78 -14.88 5.31
C ASN A 57 9.45 -15.32 4.69
N ARG A 58 8.38 -15.33 5.48
CA ARG A 58 7.04 -15.67 4.98
C ARG A 58 6.48 -14.53 4.13
N GLY A 59 6.69 -13.29 4.55
CA GLY A 59 6.28 -12.11 3.78
C GLY A 59 7.06 -11.96 2.49
N THR A 60 8.39 -12.06 2.53
CA THR A 60 9.23 -11.99 1.31
C THR A 60 8.87 -13.12 0.35
N GLY A 61 8.77 -14.36 0.83
CA GLY A 61 8.40 -15.51 0.00
C GLY A 61 6.99 -15.41 -0.61
N LEU A 62 6.02 -14.78 0.10
CA LEU A 62 4.70 -14.50 -0.47
C LEU A 62 4.80 -13.59 -1.69
N PHE A 63 5.49 -12.45 -1.56
CA PHE A 63 5.61 -11.49 -2.64
C PHE A 63 6.45 -12.05 -3.81
N GLU A 64 7.57 -12.68 -3.49
CA GLU A 64 8.46 -13.34 -4.44
C GLU A 64 7.69 -14.35 -5.29
N SER A 65 6.90 -15.24 -4.67
CA SER A 65 6.13 -16.25 -5.41
C SER A 65 5.15 -15.68 -6.43
N TYR A 66 4.57 -14.50 -6.14
CA TYR A 66 3.70 -13.80 -7.06
C TYR A 66 4.51 -13.19 -8.21
N VAL A 67 5.60 -12.49 -7.88
CA VAL A 67 6.44 -11.82 -8.88
C VAL A 67 7.13 -12.82 -9.81
N GLU A 68 7.68 -13.92 -9.30
CA GLU A 68 8.29 -14.98 -10.12
C GLU A 68 7.31 -15.55 -11.15
N ARG A 69 6.04 -15.69 -10.77
CA ARG A 69 5.01 -16.26 -11.63
C ARG A 69 4.52 -15.29 -12.70
N HIS A 70 4.41 -14.01 -12.37
CA HIS A 70 3.74 -13.01 -13.21
C HIS A 70 4.70 -12.05 -13.91
N TYR A 71 5.83 -11.70 -13.27
CA TYR A 71 6.83 -10.74 -13.74
C TYR A 71 8.26 -11.19 -13.42
N PRO A 72 8.70 -12.40 -13.85
CA PRO A 72 10.02 -12.93 -13.50
C PRO A 72 11.17 -12.01 -13.91
N GLN A 73 11.01 -11.26 -15.00
CA GLN A 73 11.99 -10.30 -15.50
C GLN A 73 12.17 -9.06 -14.61
N GLU A 74 11.20 -8.76 -13.74
CA GLU A 74 11.24 -7.62 -12.81
C GLU A 74 11.56 -8.05 -11.37
N LEU A 75 11.86 -9.34 -11.13
CA LEU A 75 11.97 -9.93 -9.80
C LEU A 75 12.90 -9.16 -8.88
N GLU A 76 14.18 -9.05 -9.22
CA GLU A 76 15.20 -8.39 -8.39
C GLU A 76 14.80 -6.94 -8.04
N LYS A 77 14.28 -6.21 -9.03
CA LYS A 77 13.85 -4.81 -8.87
C LYS A 77 12.65 -4.70 -7.94
N LEU A 78 11.67 -5.59 -8.06
CA LEU A 78 10.45 -5.58 -7.23
C LEU A 78 10.74 -6.05 -5.81
N ILE A 79 11.61 -7.06 -5.61
CA ILE A 79 12.09 -7.45 -4.29
C ILE A 79 12.84 -6.28 -3.63
N GLY A 80 13.76 -5.63 -4.32
CA GLY A 80 14.45 -4.46 -3.77
C GLY A 80 13.51 -3.29 -3.46
N LYS A 81 12.39 -3.14 -4.16
CA LYS A 81 11.32 -2.17 -3.79
C LYS A 81 10.60 -2.60 -2.51
N LEU A 82 10.26 -3.87 -2.35
CA LEU A 82 9.63 -4.41 -1.15
C LEU A 82 10.48 -4.13 0.09
N GLU A 83 11.79 -4.41 0.01
CA GLU A 83 12.74 -4.21 1.12
C GLU A 83 12.85 -2.73 1.51
N ARG A 84 12.98 -1.83 0.52
CA ARG A 84 12.98 -0.38 0.79
C ARG A 84 11.68 0.08 1.44
N SER A 85 10.52 -0.40 0.96
CA SER A 85 9.24 -0.12 1.61
C SER A 85 9.27 -0.61 3.06
N TYR A 86 9.67 -1.86 3.31
CA TYR A 86 9.77 -2.42 4.66
C TYR A 86 10.63 -1.57 5.60
N ASP A 87 11.80 -1.13 5.17
CA ASP A 87 12.71 -0.29 5.96
C ASP A 87 12.10 1.08 6.27
N SER A 88 11.34 1.64 5.33
CA SER A 88 10.71 2.95 5.45
C SER A 88 9.37 2.96 6.19
N LEU A 89 8.80 1.79 6.48
CA LEU A 89 7.51 1.68 7.16
C LEU A 89 7.67 2.01 8.65
N GLU A 90 7.00 3.08 9.07
CA GLU A 90 6.89 3.47 10.47
C GLU A 90 5.49 3.19 11.00
N LYS A 91 5.41 2.86 12.29
CA LYS A 91 4.11 2.71 12.93
C LYS A 91 3.49 4.09 13.11
N PHE A 92 2.24 4.25 12.70
CA PHE A 92 1.52 5.50 12.88
C PHE A 92 1.48 5.90 14.36
N SER A 93 1.75 7.18 14.62
CA SER A 93 1.62 7.83 15.92
C SER A 93 0.98 9.22 15.72
N PRO A 94 0.31 9.78 16.74
CA PRO A 94 -0.19 11.15 16.69
C PRO A 94 0.93 12.17 16.40
N ASP A 95 2.13 11.96 16.96
CA ASP A 95 3.29 12.84 16.80
C ASP A 95 3.67 13.04 15.31
N LEU A 96 3.53 12.00 14.48
CA LEU A 96 3.76 12.11 13.03
C LEU A 96 2.84 13.13 12.35
N LEU A 97 1.63 13.35 12.87
CA LEU A 97 0.70 14.35 12.35
C LEU A 97 1.07 15.76 12.79
N GLU A 98 1.52 15.92 14.03
CA GLU A 98 1.93 17.20 14.59
C GLU A 98 3.18 17.74 13.91
N GLU A 99 4.17 16.88 13.66
CA GLU A 99 5.41 17.26 12.96
C GLU A 99 5.20 17.55 11.47
N GLY A 100 4.31 16.75 10.85
CA GLY A 100 4.11 16.78 9.41
C GLY A 100 3.20 17.90 8.92
N PHE A 101 2.17 18.27 9.68
CA PHE A 101 1.04 19.07 9.20
C PHE A 101 0.34 18.45 7.97
N TYR A 102 0.22 17.12 7.97
CA TYR A 102 -0.48 16.40 6.90
C TYR A 102 -1.98 16.69 6.92
N ASN A 103 -2.59 16.83 5.75
CA ASN A 103 -4.02 17.11 5.63
C ASN A 103 -4.76 16.13 4.71
N LEU A 104 -4.04 15.19 4.09
CA LEU A 104 -4.58 14.17 3.22
C LEU A 104 -3.91 12.82 3.49
N VAL A 105 -4.72 11.75 3.51
CA VAL A 105 -4.26 10.37 3.66
C VAL A 105 -4.60 9.59 2.40
N LEU A 106 -3.62 8.87 1.85
CA LEU A 106 -3.80 7.90 0.77
C LEU A 106 -3.56 6.48 1.30
N GLY A 107 -4.32 5.51 0.82
CA GLY A 107 -4.07 4.09 1.02
C GLY A 107 -4.02 3.35 -0.30
N ASP A 108 -3.05 2.44 -0.45
CA ASP A 108 -2.96 1.54 -1.62
C ASP A 108 -4.10 0.51 -1.66
N LEU A 109 -4.69 0.26 -0.50
CA LEU A 109 -5.86 -0.60 -0.27
C LEU A 109 -6.96 0.24 0.41
N PRO A 110 -8.20 -0.27 0.54
CA PRO A 110 -9.23 0.44 1.26
C PRO A 110 -8.79 0.75 2.68
N LEU A 111 -8.92 2.01 3.09
CA LEU A 111 -8.47 2.51 4.38
C LEU A 111 -9.17 1.76 5.52
N THR A 112 -10.42 1.32 5.33
CA THR A 112 -11.16 0.56 6.35
C THR A 112 -10.70 -0.89 6.52
N MET A 113 -9.77 -1.38 5.71
CA MET A 113 -9.24 -2.75 5.84
C MET A 113 -8.02 -2.78 6.78
N LYS A 114 -7.94 -3.83 7.60
CA LYS A 114 -6.78 -4.09 8.46
C LYS A 114 -5.52 -4.20 7.59
N GLY A 115 -4.41 -3.63 8.04
CA GLY A 115 -3.11 -3.79 7.37
C GLY A 115 -2.95 -2.92 6.12
N THR A 116 -3.84 -1.95 5.89
CA THR A 116 -3.61 -0.94 4.87
C THR A 116 -2.41 -0.07 5.27
N ILE A 117 -1.41 -0.01 4.40
CA ILE A 117 -0.30 0.93 4.50
C ILE A 117 -0.77 2.26 3.92
N VAL A 118 -0.44 3.35 4.61
CA VAL A 118 -0.86 4.70 4.23
C VAL A 118 0.31 5.58 3.84
N VAL A 119 0.01 6.59 3.03
CA VAL A 119 0.90 7.69 2.68
C VAL A 119 0.25 8.98 3.14
N LEU A 120 1.03 9.86 3.76
CA LEU A 120 0.55 11.15 4.25
C LEU A 120 0.97 12.27 3.30
N LEU A 121 0.05 13.14 2.94
CA LEU A 121 0.29 14.25 2.01
C LEU A 121 -0.03 15.60 2.64
N ARG A 122 0.71 16.61 2.18
CA ARG A 122 0.53 18.04 2.46
C ARG A 122 0.26 18.72 1.13
N VAL A 123 -1.00 19.02 0.90
CA VAL A 123 -1.48 19.53 -0.39
C VAL A 123 -2.54 20.58 -0.13
N LYS A 124 -2.71 21.58 -0.99
CA LYS A 124 -3.79 22.55 -0.78
C LYS A 124 -5.14 21.85 -0.97
N GLU A 125 -6.15 22.18 -0.18
CA GLU A 125 -7.47 21.54 -0.29
C GLU A 125 -8.06 21.69 -1.71
N SER A 126 -7.77 22.80 -2.39
CA SER A 126 -8.14 23.04 -3.78
C SER A 126 -7.53 22.04 -4.78
N GLU A 127 -6.42 21.38 -4.42
CA GLU A 127 -5.73 20.38 -5.24
C GLU A 127 -6.24 18.97 -4.96
N PHE A 128 -7.05 18.77 -3.92
CA PHE A 128 -7.60 17.45 -3.61
C PHE A 128 -8.35 16.88 -4.82
N PRO A 129 -9.23 17.60 -5.54
CA PRO A 129 -9.92 17.05 -6.72
C PRO A 129 -8.99 16.56 -7.83
N SER A 130 -7.87 17.25 -8.08
CA SER A 130 -6.89 16.79 -9.07
C SER A 130 -6.18 15.51 -8.63
N ILE A 131 -5.94 15.34 -7.32
CA ILE A 131 -5.37 14.10 -6.77
C ILE A 131 -6.44 13.00 -6.79
N TYR A 132 -7.68 13.29 -6.39
CA TYR A 132 -8.84 12.38 -6.49
C TYR A 132 -9.05 11.86 -7.93
N ASN A 133 -8.80 12.70 -8.93
CA ASN A 133 -9.03 12.36 -10.34
C ASN A 133 -7.83 11.67 -11.01
N ASN A 134 -6.60 11.96 -10.57
CA ASN A 134 -5.39 11.32 -11.10
C ASN A 134 -5.06 10.01 -10.38
N ASP A 135 -5.46 9.89 -9.12
CA ASP A 135 -5.21 8.75 -8.25
C ASP A 135 -6.56 8.11 -7.88
N GLN A 136 -7.39 7.82 -8.89
CA GLN A 136 -8.63 7.04 -8.74
C GLN A 136 -8.39 5.64 -8.12
N ASP A 137 -7.12 5.29 -7.90
CA ASP A 137 -6.58 4.03 -7.42
C ASP A 137 -6.34 4.01 -5.91
N ALA A 138 -6.06 5.15 -5.29
CA ALA A 138 -5.93 5.25 -3.84
C ALA A 138 -7.30 5.42 -3.15
N ASP A 139 -7.51 4.75 -2.01
CA ASP A 139 -8.57 5.18 -1.09
C ASP A 139 -8.07 6.38 -0.31
N MET A 140 -8.85 7.45 -0.26
CA MET A 140 -8.40 8.76 0.19
C MET A 140 -9.32 9.34 1.25
N ARG A 141 -8.72 9.96 2.28
CA ARG A 141 -9.48 10.71 3.30
C ARG A 141 -8.87 12.07 3.55
N SER A 142 -9.71 13.09 3.45
CA SER A 142 -9.41 14.43 3.95
C SER A 142 -9.29 14.36 5.48
N SER A 143 -8.21 14.92 6.02
CA SER A 143 -7.82 14.87 7.43
C SER A 143 -7.26 13.52 7.92
N PRO A 144 -6.00 13.51 8.40
CA PRO A 144 -5.41 12.32 9.01
C PRO A 144 -5.95 12.00 10.41
N ASN A 145 -6.80 12.86 10.99
CA ASN A 145 -7.47 12.58 12.27
C ASN A 145 -8.34 11.31 12.22
N TRP A 146 -8.72 10.85 11.03
CA TRP A 146 -9.37 9.57 10.86
C TRP A 146 -8.48 8.38 11.31
N LEU A 147 -7.15 8.47 11.15
CA LEU A 147 -6.20 7.45 11.58
C LEU A 147 -6.27 7.21 13.10
N LEU A 148 -6.47 8.28 13.87
CA LEU A 148 -6.62 8.22 15.34
C LEU A 148 -7.87 7.44 15.79
N LYS A 149 -8.84 7.23 14.89
CA LYS A 149 -10.12 6.59 15.20
C LYS A 149 -10.20 5.15 14.69
N GLN A 150 -9.11 4.60 14.13
CA GLN A 150 -9.14 3.25 13.59
C GLN A 150 -9.09 2.18 14.69
N SER A 151 -9.93 1.16 14.52
CA SER A 151 -9.98 -0.01 15.41
C SER A 151 -8.75 -0.92 15.29
N TYR A 152 -7.97 -0.76 14.22
CA TYR A 152 -6.75 -1.53 14.00
C TYR A 152 -5.55 -0.71 14.48
N GLY A 153 -4.98 -1.10 15.63
CA GLY A 153 -3.93 -0.33 16.32
C GLY A 153 -2.54 -0.33 15.66
N ASP A 154 -2.37 -1.03 14.53
CA ASP A 154 -1.12 -1.10 13.78
C ASP A 154 -1.36 -0.61 12.35
N ILE A 155 -1.45 0.71 12.19
CA ILE A 155 -1.39 1.36 10.88
C ILE A 155 0.08 1.65 10.57
N TRP A 156 0.51 1.31 9.36
CA TRP A 156 1.87 1.58 8.89
C TRP A 156 1.85 2.76 7.92
N VAL A 157 2.79 3.68 8.09
CA VAL A 157 3.01 4.82 7.20
C VAL A 157 4.26 4.54 6.37
N ASP A 158 4.15 4.62 5.04
CA ASP A 158 5.32 4.58 4.16
C ASP A 158 5.98 5.96 4.15
N MET A 159 7.05 6.10 4.94
CA MET A 159 7.73 7.38 5.12
C MET A 159 8.54 7.78 3.89
N HIS A 160 9.03 6.81 3.11
CA HIS A 160 9.74 7.09 1.88
C HIS A 160 8.80 7.69 0.83
N GLN A 161 7.64 7.07 0.63
CA GLN A 161 6.64 7.54 -0.33
C GLN A 161 5.96 8.83 0.16
N THR A 162 5.77 8.98 1.47
CA THR A 162 5.35 10.24 2.11
C THR A 162 6.35 11.35 1.77
N ALA A 163 7.64 11.15 2.01
CA ALA A 163 8.66 12.16 1.68
C ALA A 163 8.70 12.48 0.18
N LEU A 164 8.71 11.47 -0.69
CA LEU A 164 8.74 11.65 -2.14
C LEU A 164 7.55 12.45 -2.64
N ASN A 165 6.32 12.06 -2.29
CA ASN A 165 5.13 12.75 -2.78
C ASN A 165 5.09 14.21 -2.28
N ASN A 166 5.53 14.48 -1.05
CA ASN A 166 5.59 15.85 -0.53
C ASN A 166 6.74 16.70 -1.12
N ILE A 167 7.69 16.10 -1.85
CA ILE A 167 8.64 16.83 -2.71
C ILE A 167 7.98 17.20 -4.05
N TYR A 168 7.20 16.28 -4.63
CA TYR A 168 6.51 16.48 -5.91
C TYR A 168 5.30 17.40 -5.84
N TYR A 169 4.69 17.53 -4.66
CA TYR A 169 3.65 18.53 -4.35
C TYR A 169 4.18 19.56 -3.35
N PRO A 170 5.15 20.43 -3.75
CA PRO A 170 5.87 21.29 -2.83
C PRO A 170 5.08 22.53 -2.39
N ASP A 171 3.81 22.66 -2.79
CA ASP A 171 3.02 23.87 -2.59
C ASP A 171 2.53 23.98 -1.14
N ARG A 172 3.48 24.42 -0.33
CA ARG A 172 3.40 24.73 1.09
C ARG A 172 2.13 25.52 1.40
N ILE A 173 1.43 24.99 2.38
CA ILE A 173 0.33 25.58 3.15
C ILE A 173 0.51 27.10 3.27
N LEU A 174 -0.41 27.82 2.63
CA LEU A 174 -1.04 29.05 3.12
C LEU A 174 -2.52 28.95 2.80
#